data_AF-A0A0K8SNM2-F1
#
_entry.id   AF-A0A0K8SNM2-F1
#
_cell.length_a   1.000
_cell.length_b   1.000
_cell.length_c   1.000
_cell.angle_alpha   90.00
_cell.angle_beta   90.00
_cell.angle_gamma   90.00
#
_symmetry.space_group_name_H-M   'P 1'
#
loop_
_entity.id
_entity.type
_entity.pdbx_description
1 polymer ?
#
loop_
_entity_poly.entity_id
_entity_poly.type
_entity_poly.pdbx_seq_one_letter_code
_entity_poly.pdbx_strand_id
1 'polypeptide(L)'
;KLLKNNHVFEDGHCCLSVDCVFCKSQSKLFINKITGFFICYGCSRAGSWQQLEHVLTNHSAASESQVEKEEGTEDGSAAWKKISKHLRPVGDLSEGERISVTQKLDFKTLPWSLLERKGVMLDDKNDEFYWPLAVPGNETVVPGYKTICSDLSEQCYPHSSAAGVVILTSEEGRAKTAVLVPTLRDSLALSLQDLKGIDVICLPH
;
A
#
# COMPACT_ATOMS: atom_id res chain seq x y z
N LYS A 1 22.88 -17.81 5.78
CA LYS A 1 22.58 -18.64 6.97
C LYS A 1 21.34 -19.51 6.78
N LEU A 2 20.29 -19.06 6.09
CA LEU A 2 19.23 -19.96 5.59
C LEU A 2 19.80 -21.18 4.83
N LEU A 3 20.68 -20.91 3.86
CA LEU A 3 21.47 -21.94 3.14
C LEU A 3 22.38 -22.78 4.04
N LYS A 4 22.87 -22.23 5.16
CA LYS A 4 23.74 -22.95 6.10
C LYS A 4 22.94 -23.90 7.01
N ASN A 5 21.65 -23.61 7.23
CA ASN A 5 20.75 -24.39 8.07
C ASN A 5 19.77 -25.24 7.21
N ASN A 6 20.05 -25.44 5.92
CA ASN A 6 19.21 -26.23 4.99
C ASN A 6 17.72 -25.81 4.92
N HIS A 7 17.40 -24.53 5.19
CA HIS A 7 16.04 -24.05 4.96
C HIS A 7 15.80 -23.87 3.46
N VAL A 8 14.76 -24.54 2.96
CA VAL A 8 14.25 -24.33 1.60
C VAL A 8 13.60 -22.95 1.55
N PHE A 9 14.00 -22.14 0.56
CA PHE A 9 13.43 -20.82 0.32
C PHE A 9 13.13 -20.63 -1.16
N GLU A 10 12.12 -19.82 -1.44
CA GLU A 10 11.79 -19.32 -2.77
C GLU A 10 12.35 -17.91 -2.92
N ASP A 11 12.98 -17.64 -4.07
CA ASP A 11 13.61 -16.36 -4.36
C ASP A 11 12.65 -15.47 -5.17
N GLY A 12 11.93 -14.57 -4.50
CA GLY A 12 11.04 -13.59 -5.14
C GLY A 12 11.77 -12.32 -5.57
N HIS A 13 11.08 -11.34 -6.17
CA HIS A 13 11.73 -10.10 -6.61
C HIS A 13 12.29 -9.26 -5.45
N CYS A 14 11.44 -8.88 -4.49
CA CYS A 14 11.84 -8.03 -3.35
C CYS A 14 12.09 -8.82 -2.06
N CYS A 15 11.62 -10.07 -2.00
CA CYS A 15 11.62 -10.87 -0.78
C CYS A 15 12.07 -12.31 -1.04
N LEU A 16 12.66 -12.94 -0.03
CA LEU A 16 12.77 -14.39 0.09
C LEU A 16 11.53 -14.94 0.81
N SER A 17 11.03 -16.09 0.39
CA SER A 17 9.89 -16.74 1.03
C SER A 17 10.33 -18.08 1.62
N VAL A 18 10.04 -18.32 2.90
CA VAL A 18 10.30 -19.60 3.58
C VAL A 18 9.04 -20.09 4.28
N ASP A 19 8.98 -21.37 4.63
CA ASP A 19 7.90 -21.84 5.50
C ASP A 19 8.03 -21.18 6.88
N CYS A 20 6.90 -20.75 7.44
CA CYS A 20 6.91 -20.03 8.70
C CYS A 20 7.37 -20.94 9.84
N VAL A 21 8.47 -20.55 10.50
CA VAL A 21 9.01 -21.26 11.66
C VAL A 21 8.21 -21.00 12.95
N PHE A 22 7.28 -20.04 12.92
CA PHE A 22 6.51 -19.62 14.09
C PHE A 22 5.12 -20.24 14.19
N CYS A 23 4.52 -20.64 13.07
CA CYS A 23 3.17 -21.18 13.05
C CYS A 23 3.11 -22.49 12.27
N LYS A 24 2.21 -23.38 12.71
CA LYS A 24 2.01 -24.70 12.09
C LYS A 24 1.06 -24.65 10.89
N SER A 25 0.45 -23.51 10.60
CA SER A 25 -0.23 -23.30 9.33
C SER A 25 0.84 -23.29 8.24
N GLN A 26 0.57 -23.88 7.08
CA GLN A 26 1.49 -23.90 5.91
C GLN A 26 1.69 -22.49 5.29
N SER A 27 1.76 -21.47 6.14
CA SER A 27 1.90 -20.08 5.78
C SER A 27 3.37 -19.78 5.48
N LYS A 28 3.59 -18.92 4.49
CA LYS A 28 4.94 -18.41 4.18
C LYS A 28 5.31 -17.26 5.11
N LEU A 29 6.60 -17.19 5.40
CA LEU A 29 7.31 -16.07 6.01
C LEU A 29 8.08 -15.37 4.89
N PHE A 30 7.82 -14.09 4.70
CA PHE A 30 8.48 -13.27 3.68
C PHE A 30 9.58 -12.45 4.35
N ILE A 31 10.75 -12.38 3.73
CA ILE A 31 11.92 -11.66 4.24
C ILE A 31 12.37 -10.69 3.17
N ASN A 32 12.26 -9.39 3.41
CA ASN A 32 12.72 -8.35 2.50
C ASN A 32 14.23 -8.47 2.28
N LYS A 33 14.67 -8.54 1.02
CA LYS A 33 16.08 -8.74 0.66
C LYS A 33 16.98 -7.55 1.00
N ILE A 34 16.40 -6.36 1.06
CA ILE A 34 17.12 -5.11 1.31
C ILE A 34 17.18 -4.80 2.79
N THR A 35 16.03 -4.82 3.48
CA THR A 35 15.95 -4.41 4.89
C THR A 35 16.17 -5.57 5.86
N GLY A 36 16.03 -6.81 5.40
CA GLY A 36 16.02 -7.98 6.27
C GLY A 36 14.78 -8.09 7.15
N PHE A 37 13.80 -7.19 7.02
CA PHE A 37 12.54 -7.26 7.74
C PHE A 37 11.75 -8.47 7.27
N PHE A 38 11.19 -9.23 8.22
CA PHE A 38 10.38 -10.40 7.93
C PHE A 38 8.93 -10.20 8.39
N ILE A 39 8.00 -10.88 7.74
CA ILE A 39 6.59 -10.96 8.15
C ILE A 39 5.97 -12.30 7.74
N CYS A 40 5.13 -12.88 8.61
CA CYS A 40 4.24 -13.98 8.25
C CYS A 40 2.79 -13.54 8.39
N TYR A 41 2.06 -13.46 7.28
CA TYR A 41 0.64 -13.11 7.28
C TYR A 41 -0.27 -14.15 7.94
N GLY A 42 0.18 -15.40 8.10
CA GLY A 42 -0.60 -16.45 8.74
C GLY A 42 -0.70 -16.33 10.25
N CYS A 43 0.35 -15.80 10.90
CA CYS A 43 0.39 -15.64 12.36
C CYS A 43 0.69 -14.21 12.83
N SER A 44 0.81 -13.27 11.89
CA SER A 44 1.08 -11.84 12.07
C SER A 44 2.34 -11.54 12.89
N ARG A 45 3.34 -12.43 12.82
CA ARG A 45 4.65 -12.18 13.42
C ARG A 45 5.56 -11.50 12.40
N ALA A 46 6.19 -10.41 12.82
CA ALA A 46 7.09 -9.62 12.00
C ALA A 46 8.27 -9.10 12.83
N GLY A 47 9.38 -8.76 12.18
CA GLY A 47 10.55 -8.26 12.88
C GLY A 47 11.79 -8.13 12.01
N SER A 48 12.92 -7.87 12.64
CA SER A 48 14.23 -7.73 11.99
C SER A 48 14.89 -9.07 11.67
N TRP A 49 15.84 -9.05 10.73
CA TRP A 49 16.64 -10.23 10.39
C TRP A 49 17.33 -10.83 11.62
N GLN A 50 17.81 -10.00 12.54
CA GLN A 50 18.51 -10.43 13.75
C GLN A 50 17.60 -11.27 14.66
N GLN A 51 16.33 -10.86 14.81
CA GLN A 51 15.33 -11.62 15.58
C GLN A 51 15.02 -12.95 14.89
N LEU A 52 14.85 -12.96 13.56
CA LEU A 52 14.61 -14.21 12.81
C LEU A 52 15.82 -15.14 12.90
N GLU A 53 17.02 -14.61 12.73
CA GLU A 53 18.26 -15.37 12.75
C GLU A 53 18.44 -16.09 14.10
N HIS A 54 18.14 -15.40 15.21
CA HIS A 54 18.15 -16.00 16.53
C HIS A 54 17.23 -17.22 16.62
N VAL A 55 16.00 -17.10 16.12
CA VAL A 55 15.00 -18.18 16.09
C VAL A 55 15.43 -19.33 15.18
N LEU A 56 16.04 -19.02 14.02
CA LEU A 56 16.54 -20.03 13.09
C LEU A 56 17.76 -20.78 13.62
N THR A 57 18.52 -20.20 14.56
CA THR A 57 19.65 -20.88 15.23
C THR A 57 19.25 -21.65 16.47
N ASN A 58 18.21 -21.21 17.18
CA ASN A 58 17.74 -21.81 18.43
C ASN A 58 16.25 -22.18 18.29
N HIS A 59 15.93 -23.39 17.83
CA HIS A 59 14.54 -23.81 17.62
C HIS A 59 13.65 -23.75 18.88
N SER A 60 14.23 -23.83 20.09
CA SER A 60 13.52 -23.63 21.36
C SER A 60 13.13 -22.17 21.64
N ALA A 61 13.77 -21.19 20.97
CA ALA A 61 13.44 -19.77 21.08
C ALA A 61 12.21 -19.38 20.25
N ALA A 62 11.66 -20.28 19.43
CA ALA A 62 10.42 -20.02 18.68
C ALA A 62 9.19 -19.87 19.62
N SER A 63 9.21 -20.52 20.79
CA SER A 63 8.16 -20.42 21.82
C SER A 63 8.38 -19.30 22.83
N GLU A 64 9.62 -18.86 23.04
CA GLU A 64 9.99 -17.84 24.02
C GLU A 64 10.32 -16.51 23.33
N SER A 65 9.29 -15.65 23.25
CA SER A 65 9.34 -14.18 23.28
C SER A 65 10.62 -13.46 22.78
N GLN A 66 10.59 -12.97 21.53
CA GLN A 66 11.22 -11.68 21.11
C GLN A 66 10.60 -11.07 19.84
N VAL A 67 9.68 -11.78 19.19
CA VAL A 67 8.98 -11.31 17.98
C VAL A 67 7.56 -10.94 18.40
N GLU A 68 7.32 -9.65 18.54
CA GLU A 68 5.98 -9.11 18.76
C GLU A 68 5.08 -9.56 17.61
N LYS A 69 3.84 -9.95 17.92
CA LYS A 69 2.81 -9.88 16.90
C LYS A 69 2.69 -8.41 16.55
N GLU A 70 2.62 -8.07 15.26
CA GLU A 70 2.12 -6.73 14.93
C GLU A 70 0.76 -6.58 15.63
N GLU A 71 0.72 -5.75 16.67
CA GLU A 71 -0.46 -5.54 17.48
C GLU A 71 -1.49 -4.84 16.60
N GLY A 72 -2.53 -5.58 16.23
CA GLY A 72 -3.67 -5.10 15.48
C GLY A 72 -3.28 -4.66 14.07
N THR A 73 -3.52 -5.51 13.07
CA THR A 73 -3.67 -5.02 11.70
C THR A 73 -4.70 -3.89 11.76
N GLU A 74 -4.24 -2.66 11.60
CA GLU A 74 -5.11 -1.49 11.52
C GLU A 74 -6.18 -1.82 10.48
N ASP A 75 -7.45 -1.85 10.89
CA ASP A 75 -8.54 -2.19 9.97
C ASP A 75 -8.79 -0.98 9.06
N GLY A 76 -8.01 -0.90 7.99
CA GLY A 76 -8.11 0.16 7.01
C GLY A 76 -9.47 0.23 6.33
N SER A 77 -10.20 -0.89 6.25
CA SER A 77 -11.59 -0.88 5.75
C SER A 77 -12.53 -0.18 6.71
N ALA A 78 -12.41 -0.44 8.02
CA ALA A 78 -13.18 0.27 9.03
C ALA A 78 -12.79 1.75 9.12
N ALA A 79 -11.49 2.06 9.04
CA ALA A 79 -10.99 3.42 9.05
C ALA A 79 -11.50 4.22 7.84
N TRP A 80 -11.45 3.64 6.64
CA TRP A 80 -12.00 4.25 5.43
C TRP A 80 -13.49 4.57 5.57
N LYS A 81 -14.30 3.61 6.03
CA LYS A 81 -15.75 3.81 6.28
C LYS A 81 -16.05 4.91 7.30
N LYS A 82 -15.13 5.15 8.23
CA LYS A 82 -15.29 6.20 9.25
C LYS A 82 -14.94 7.57 8.67
N ILE A 83 -13.77 7.70 8.04
CA ILE A 83 -13.29 8.98 7.55
C ILE A 83 -14.12 9.48 6.36
N SER A 84 -14.51 8.58 5.44
CA SER A 84 -15.24 8.95 4.20
C SER A 84 -16.57 9.67 4.43
N LYS A 85 -17.19 9.50 5.61
CA LYS A 85 -18.41 10.22 6.00
C LYS A 85 -18.22 11.73 6.17
N HIS A 86 -16.98 12.17 6.31
CA HIS A 86 -16.60 13.56 6.51
C HIS A 86 -15.86 14.15 5.31
N LEU A 87 -15.67 13.36 4.25
CA LEU A 87 -14.98 13.78 3.04
C LEU A 87 -15.99 14.13 1.96
N ARG A 88 -15.57 15.00 1.05
CA ARG A 88 -16.33 15.40 -0.14
C ARG A 88 -15.71 14.76 -1.38
N PRO A 89 -16.48 14.07 -2.24
CA PRO A 89 -15.99 13.58 -3.52
C PRO A 89 -15.42 14.72 -4.37
N VAL A 90 -14.31 14.48 -5.07
CA VAL A 90 -13.72 15.51 -5.94
C VAL A 90 -14.63 15.88 -7.13
N GLY A 91 -15.58 15.00 -7.48
CA GLY A 91 -16.61 15.27 -8.49
C GLY A 91 -17.49 16.48 -8.12
N ASP A 92 -17.72 16.70 -6.83
CA ASP A 92 -18.59 17.77 -6.31
C ASP A 92 -17.89 19.14 -6.22
N LEU A 93 -16.60 19.23 -6.56
CA LEU A 93 -15.86 20.48 -6.55
C LEU A 93 -16.26 21.37 -7.73
N SER A 94 -16.49 22.65 -7.43
CA SER A 94 -16.65 23.70 -8.44
C SER A 94 -15.35 23.93 -9.24
N GLU A 95 -15.47 24.61 -10.38
CA GLU A 95 -14.31 24.93 -11.22
C GLU A 95 -13.25 25.75 -10.47
N GLY A 96 -13.67 26.74 -9.67
CA GLY A 96 -12.75 27.55 -8.86
C GLY A 96 -12.02 26.73 -7.79
N GLU A 97 -12.71 25.78 -7.16
CA GLU A 97 -12.09 24.85 -6.21
C GLU A 97 -11.09 23.92 -6.91
N ARG A 98 -11.44 23.37 -8.07
CA ARG A 98 -10.53 22.54 -8.88
C ARG A 98 -9.26 23.30 -9.26
N ILE A 99 -9.36 24.58 -9.64
CA ILE A 99 -8.18 25.41 -9.94
C ILE A 99 -7.30 25.56 -8.69
N SER A 100 -7.89 25.89 -7.54
CA SER A 100 -7.18 26.04 -6.27
C SER A 100 -6.44 24.75 -5.88
N VAL A 101 -7.13 23.61 -5.93
CA VAL A 101 -6.53 22.29 -5.67
C VAL A 101 -5.37 21.99 -6.60
N THR A 102 -5.56 22.22 -7.90
CA THR A 102 -4.52 21.91 -8.91
C THR A 102 -3.24 22.70 -8.64
N GLN A 103 -3.39 23.99 -8.29
CA GLN A 103 -2.27 24.86 -7.95
C GLN A 103 -1.55 24.40 -6.68
N LYS A 104 -2.29 23.98 -5.64
CA LYS A 104 -1.70 23.48 -4.40
C LYS A 104 -0.84 22.24 -4.63
N LEU A 105 -1.31 21.31 -5.47
CA LEU A 105 -0.59 20.09 -5.81
C LEU A 105 0.58 20.31 -6.78
N ASP A 106 0.85 21.56 -7.19
CA ASP A 106 1.89 21.95 -8.14
C ASP A 106 1.72 21.29 -9.53
N PHE A 107 0.46 21.22 -9.98
CA PHE A 107 0.12 20.77 -11.33
C PHE A 107 -0.51 21.91 -12.15
N LYS A 108 -0.38 21.82 -13.48
CA LYS A 108 -1.11 22.72 -14.39
C LYS A 108 -2.58 22.33 -14.56
N THR A 109 -2.86 21.04 -14.49
CA THR A 109 -4.20 20.45 -14.56
C THR A 109 -4.14 19.06 -13.90
N LEU A 110 -5.30 18.55 -13.50
CA LEU A 110 -5.45 17.19 -12.96
C LEU A 110 -6.46 16.42 -13.82
N PRO A 111 -6.35 15.08 -13.90
CA PRO A 111 -7.28 14.26 -14.65
C PRO A 111 -8.59 14.06 -13.86
N TRP A 112 -9.38 15.12 -13.70
CA TRP A 112 -10.53 15.17 -12.79
C TRP A 112 -11.53 14.02 -12.97
N SER A 113 -11.84 13.64 -14.21
CA SER A 113 -12.73 12.51 -14.52
C SER A 113 -12.18 11.18 -14.03
N LEU A 114 -10.86 10.98 -14.11
CA LEU A 114 -10.19 9.80 -13.58
C LEU A 114 -10.23 9.80 -12.05
N LEU A 115 -9.94 10.95 -11.42
CA LEU A 115 -9.94 11.07 -9.95
C LEU A 115 -11.34 10.82 -9.37
N GLU A 116 -12.38 11.37 -10.00
CA GLU A 116 -13.77 11.14 -9.63
C GLU A 116 -14.12 9.65 -9.71
N ARG A 117 -13.80 9.00 -10.83
CA ARG A 117 -14.05 7.56 -11.03
C ARG A 117 -13.29 6.69 -10.02
N LYS A 118 -12.09 7.10 -9.64
CA LYS A 118 -11.27 6.40 -8.64
C LYS A 118 -11.67 6.72 -7.20
N GLY A 119 -12.76 7.45 -7.00
CA GLY A 119 -13.33 7.70 -5.68
C GLY A 119 -12.44 8.57 -4.80
N VAL A 120 -11.63 9.45 -5.42
CA VAL A 120 -10.80 10.40 -4.69
C VAL A 120 -11.70 11.39 -3.95
N MET A 121 -11.35 11.68 -2.71
CA MET A 121 -12.12 12.59 -1.86
C MET A 121 -11.22 13.67 -1.25
N LEU A 122 -11.84 14.77 -0.83
CA LEU A 122 -11.21 15.92 -0.20
C LEU A 122 -11.74 16.07 1.23
N ASP A 123 -10.85 16.33 2.18
CA ASP A 123 -11.21 16.87 3.49
C ASP A 123 -11.18 18.40 3.44
N ASP A 124 -12.35 19.03 3.47
CA ASP A 124 -12.46 20.50 3.43
C ASP A 124 -11.85 21.19 4.65
N LYS A 125 -11.67 20.49 5.78
CA LYS A 125 -11.12 21.06 7.02
C LYS A 125 -9.60 21.09 7.02
N ASN A 126 -9.00 19.98 6.59
CA ASN A 126 -7.55 19.79 6.63
C ASN A 126 -6.87 20.05 5.27
N ASP A 127 -7.67 20.26 4.22
CA ASP A 127 -7.20 20.47 2.85
C ASP A 127 -6.35 19.28 2.36
N GLU A 128 -6.82 18.08 2.68
CA GLU A 128 -6.14 16.81 2.40
C GLU A 128 -6.92 15.99 1.39
N PHE A 129 -6.19 15.34 0.51
CA PHE A 129 -6.77 14.47 -0.52
C PHE A 129 -6.61 13.03 -0.14
N TYR A 130 -7.68 12.24 -0.29
CA TYR A 130 -7.75 10.84 0.07
C TYR A 130 -7.96 9.98 -1.17
N TRP A 131 -7.03 9.08 -1.44
CA TRP A 131 -7.14 8.04 -2.47
C TRP A 131 -7.46 6.70 -1.81
N PRO A 132 -8.61 6.09 -2.10
CA PRO A 132 -8.88 4.74 -1.65
C PRO A 132 -7.89 3.75 -2.28
N LEU A 133 -7.38 2.83 -1.47
CA LEU A 133 -6.67 1.67 -1.98
C LEU A 133 -7.67 0.71 -2.63
N ALA A 134 -7.26 0.04 -3.69
CA ALA A 134 -8.03 -0.99 -4.37
C ALA A 134 -7.30 -2.34 -4.26
N VAL A 135 -8.08 -3.41 -4.10
CA VAL A 135 -7.56 -4.77 -4.25
C VAL A 135 -7.74 -5.18 -5.71
N PRO A 136 -6.66 -5.48 -6.46
CA PRO A 136 -6.78 -5.99 -7.82
C PRO A 136 -7.71 -7.20 -7.89
N GLY A 137 -8.75 -7.14 -8.74
CA GLY A 137 -9.76 -8.19 -8.86
C GLY A 137 -10.90 -8.14 -7.84
N ASN A 138 -10.86 -7.22 -6.88
CA ASN A 138 -11.97 -6.93 -5.96
C ASN A 138 -12.01 -5.45 -5.57
N GLU A 139 -12.38 -4.59 -6.53
CA GLU A 139 -12.40 -3.13 -6.35
C GLU A 139 -13.50 -2.63 -5.42
N THR A 140 -14.43 -3.49 -5.00
CA THR A 140 -15.50 -3.13 -4.05
C THR A 140 -15.01 -3.05 -2.60
N VAL A 141 -13.85 -3.65 -2.31
CA VAL A 141 -13.22 -3.61 -1.00
C VAL A 141 -12.15 -2.54 -1.01
N VAL A 142 -12.30 -1.55 -0.11
CA VAL A 142 -11.29 -0.52 0.14
C VAL A 142 -10.54 -0.87 1.42
N PRO A 143 -9.37 -1.52 1.33
CA PRO A 143 -8.59 -1.98 2.48
C PRO A 143 -7.87 -0.87 3.24
N GLY A 144 -7.89 0.37 2.74
CA GLY A 144 -7.16 1.50 3.29
C GLY A 144 -7.17 2.69 2.34
N TYR A 145 -6.33 3.67 2.59
CA TYR A 145 -6.23 4.88 1.77
C TYR A 145 -4.82 5.48 1.83
N LYS A 146 -4.41 6.18 0.77
CA LYS A 146 -3.29 7.11 0.79
C LYS A 146 -3.79 8.55 0.85
N THR A 147 -3.00 9.44 1.43
CA THR A 147 -3.28 10.87 1.44
C THR A 147 -2.18 11.69 0.81
N ILE A 148 -2.55 12.84 0.25
CA ILE A 148 -1.63 13.97 0.05
C ILE A 148 -2.07 15.06 1.02
N CYS A 149 -1.20 15.40 1.95
CA CYS A 149 -1.43 16.47 2.92
C CYS A 149 -1.17 17.86 2.32
N SER A 150 -1.59 18.90 3.02
CA SER A 150 -1.42 20.29 2.58
C SER A 150 0.05 20.72 2.40
N ASP A 151 0.98 20.04 3.07
CA ASP A 151 2.44 20.21 2.92
C ASP A 151 3.05 19.35 1.79
N LEU A 152 2.22 18.69 0.99
CA LEU A 152 2.58 17.74 -0.06
C LEU A 152 3.25 16.46 0.42
N SER A 153 3.27 16.21 1.74
CA SER A 153 3.65 14.91 2.25
C SER A 153 2.59 13.87 1.91
N GLU A 154 3.04 12.63 1.72
CA GLU A 154 2.15 11.50 1.47
C GLU A 154 2.13 10.56 2.67
N GLN A 155 0.93 10.12 3.03
CA GLN A 155 0.75 9.10 4.06
C GLN A 155 -0.07 7.94 3.52
N CYS A 156 0.00 6.81 4.21
CA CYS A 156 -0.80 5.63 3.92
C CYS A 156 -1.37 5.09 5.21
N TYR A 157 -2.64 4.73 5.17
CA TYR A 157 -3.32 4.00 6.22
C TYR A 157 -3.90 2.71 5.66
N PRO A 158 -3.64 1.54 6.26
CA PRO A 158 -2.74 1.28 7.41
C PRO A 158 -1.30 1.74 7.21
N HIS A 159 -0.64 2.15 8.30
CA HIS A 159 0.78 2.58 8.26
C HIS A 159 1.73 1.40 8.09
N SER A 160 1.30 0.23 8.56
CA SER A 160 1.93 -1.07 8.34
C SER A 160 0.85 -2.03 7.89
N SER A 161 1.16 -2.99 7.02
CA SER A 161 0.22 -3.99 6.52
C SER A 161 -0.91 -3.49 5.60
N ALA A 162 -0.78 -2.30 4.99
CA ALA A 162 -1.75 -1.85 4.00
C ALA A 162 -1.90 -2.87 2.86
N ALA A 163 -3.10 -3.41 2.72
CA ALA A 163 -3.46 -4.24 1.58
C ALA A 163 -3.90 -3.34 0.43
N GLY A 164 -3.74 -3.82 -0.81
CA GLY A 164 -4.14 -3.08 -2.00
C GLY A 164 -3.15 -2.00 -2.45
N VAL A 165 -3.53 -1.29 -3.50
CA VAL A 165 -2.71 -0.30 -4.22
C VAL A 165 -3.62 0.79 -4.80
N VAL A 166 -3.08 1.98 -5.08
CA VAL A 166 -3.82 2.95 -5.90
C VAL A 166 -3.55 2.64 -7.37
N ILE A 167 -4.61 2.49 -8.15
CA ILE A 167 -4.52 2.14 -9.57
C ILE A 167 -5.13 3.27 -10.40
N LEU A 168 -4.30 3.99 -11.14
CA LEU A 168 -4.70 5.02 -12.09
C LEU A 168 -4.52 4.49 -13.52
N THR A 169 -5.61 4.00 -14.13
CA THR A 169 -5.61 3.46 -15.50
C THR A 169 -6.62 4.18 -16.38
N SER A 170 -6.24 4.44 -17.63
CA SER A 170 -7.14 4.81 -18.72
C SER A 170 -7.91 3.58 -19.23
N GLU A 171 -9.23 3.68 -19.43
CA GLU A 171 -10.21 2.58 -19.54
C GLU A 171 -10.02 1.57 -20.68
N GLU A 172 -9.00 1.72 -21.51
CA GLU A 172 -8.83 0.92 -22.72
C GLU A 172 -8.15 -0.43 -22.43
N GLY A 173 -8.98 -1.39 -21.98
CA GLY A 173 -8.64 -2.81 -21.92
C GLY A 173 -7.68 -3.21 -20.80
N ARG A 174 -7.43 -4.52 -20.68
CA ARG A 174 -6.48 -5.04 -19.70
C ARG A 174 -5.06 -4.63 -20.10
N ALA A 175 -4.45 -3.73 -19.34
CA ALA A 175 -3.07 -3.35 -19.54
C ALA A 175 -2.17 -4.60 -19.48
N LYS A 176 -1.21 -4.67 -20.40
CA LYS A 176 -0.18 -5.73 -20.41
C LYS A 176 1.06 -5.35 -19.60
N THR A 177 1.18 -4.05 -19.31
CA THR A 177 2.34 -3.45 -18.65
C THR A 177 1.83 -2.59 -17.51
N ALA A 178 2.55 -2.60 -16.40
CA ALA A 178 2.31 -1.71 -15.28
C ALA A 178 3.59 -0.93 -14.96
N VAL A 179 3.44 0.34 -14.59
CA VAL A 179 4.49 1.16 -14.00
C VAL A 179 4.19 1.28 -12.51
N LEU A 180 5.13 0.80 -11.70
CA LEU A 180 5.08 0.94 -10.26
C LEU A 180 5.70 2.28 -9.87
N VAL A 181 4.99 3.06 -9.08
CA VAL A 181 5.49 4.33 -8.55
C VAL A 181 5.36 4.38 -7.03
N PRO A 182 6.29 5.07 -6.34
CA PRO A 182 6.25 5.19 -4.88
C PRO A 182 5.25 6.24 -4.41
N THR A 183 4.95 7.27 -5.23
CA THR A 183 4.16 8.43 -4.82
C THR A 183 2.90 8.63 -5.66
N LEU A 184 1.86 9.18 -5.03
CA LEU A 184 0.65 9.66 -5.70
C LEU A 184 0.98 10.80 -6.67
N ARG A 185 1.93 11.67 -6.34
CA ARG A 185 2.39 12.73 -7.26
C ARG A 185 2.98 12.16 -8.54
N ASP A 186 3.83 11.14 -8.47
CA ASP A 186 4.34 10.45 -9.66
C ASP A 186 3.19 9.79 -10.45
N SER A 187 2.22 9.20 -9.72
CA SER A 187 1.04 8.59 -10.34
C SER A 187 0.22 9.61 -11.14
N LEU A 188 -0.01 10.80 -10.57
CA LEU A 188 -0.70 11.91 -11.21
C LEU A 188 0.09 12.41 -12.42
N ALA A 189 1.40 12.62 -12.28
CA ALA A 189 2.26 13.08 -13.37
C ALA A 189 2.21 12.13 -14.58
N LEU A 190 2.24 10.81 -14.34
CA LEU A 190 2.12 9.79 -15.38
C LEU A 190 0.72 9.74 -15.99
N SER A 191 -0.33 9.89 -15.18
CA SER A 191 -1.72 9.89 -15.68
C SER A 191 -2.00 11.05 -16.64
N LEU A 192 -1.27 12.16 -16.51
CA LEU A 192 -1.34 13.31 -17.42
C LEU A 192 -0.63 13.08 -18.77
N GLN A 193 0.15 12.00 -18.91
CA GLN A 193 0.84 11.66 -20.16
C GLN A 193 -0.01 10.84 -21.15
N ASP A 194 -1.29 10.57 -20.83
CA ASP A 194 -2.20 9.74 -21.65
C ASP A 194 -1.57 8.39 -22.07
N LEU A 195 -0.97 7.69 -21.09
CA LEU A 195 -0.31 6.40 -21.32
C LEU A 195 -1.36 5.31 -21.62
N LYS A 196 -1.54 5.00 -22.90
CA LYS A 196 -2.46 3.95 -23.34
C LYS A 196 -1.91 2.55 -23.08
N GLY A 197 -2.75 1.67 -22.56
CA GLY A 197 -2.40 0.25 -22.32
C GLY A 197 -1.39 0.00 -21.20
N ILE A 198 -1.18 1.00 -20.33
CA ILE A 198 -0.28 0.92 -19.17
C ILE A 198 -1.08 1.23 -17.89
N ASP A 199 -1.00 0.34 -16.90
CA ASP A 199 -1.47 0.62 -15.55
C ASP A 199 -0.43 1.44 -14.79
N VAL A 200 -0.85 2.54 -14.16
CA VAL A 200 0.00 3.23 -13.18
C VAL A 200 -0.45 2.79 -11.79
N ILE A 201 0.44 2.09 -11.08
CA ILE A 201 0.17 1.52 -9.76
C ILE A 201 1.03 2.22 -8.72
N CYS A 202 0.39 2.96 -7.81
CA CYS A 202 1.04 3.51 -6.63
C CYS A 202 1.03 2.49 -5.50
N LEU A 203 2.21 2.20 -4.96
CA LEU A 203 2.34 1.31 -3.81
C LEU A 203 1.94 2.05 -2.51
N PRO A 204 1.40 1.34 -1.51
CA PRO A 204 1.03 1.93 -0.24
C PRO A 204 2.22 2.48 0.55
N HIS A 205 3.42 1.91 0.38
CA HIS A 205 4.66 2.29 1.06
C HIS A 205 5.83 2.41 0.08
#